data_AF-A0A381ZJ43-F1
#
_entry.id   AF-A0A381ZJ43-F1
#
_cell.length_a   1.000
_cell.length_b   1.000
_cell.length_c   1.000
_cell.angle_alpha   90.00
_cell.angle_beta   90.00
_cell.angle_gamma   90.00
#
_symmetry.space_group_name_H-M   'P 1'
#
loop_
_entity.id
_entity.type
_entity.pdbx_description
1 polymer ?
#
loop_
_entity_poly.entity_id
_entity_poly.type
_entity_poly.pdbx_seq_one_letter_code
_entity_poly.pdbx_strand_id
1 'polypeptide(L)'
;MPNNRKRTPIPSILFVAAVEFELRPFARYLRIDTSTNRVAHARGDNGSVALLAAGMGRGGDKTFSDAIHNLQPEAVVNVGIAGALDKKHPAGSTWAVQEWRD
;
A
#
# COMPACT_ATOMS: atom_id res chain seq x y z
N MET A 1 25.84 -16.96 -19.85
CA MET A 1 24.44 -16.55 -20.10
C MET A 1 24.06 -15.52 -19.05
N PRO A 2 23.65 -14.28 -19.39
CA PRO A 2 23.14 -13.39 -18.36
C PRO A 2 21.73 -13.86 -17.98
N ASN A 3 21.51 -14.10 -16.68
CA ASN A 3 20.23 -14.48 -16.11
C ASN A 3 19.20 -13.38 -16.41
N ASN A 4 18.33 -13.64 -17.38
CA ASN A 4 17.22 -12.75 -17.74
C ASN A 4 16.07 -12.92 -16.73
N ARG A 5 16.38 -12.82 -15.42
CA ARG A 5 15.35 -12.57 -14.43
C ARG A 5 14.81 -11.18 -14.76
N LYS A 6 13.66 -11.13 -15.43
CA LYS A 6 12.84 -9.92 -15.54
C LYS A 6 12.75 -9.35 -14.13
N ARG A 7 13.55 -8.31 -13.82
CA ARG A 7 13.43 -7.59 -12.56
C ARG A 7 11.99 -7.11 -12.54
N THR A 8 11.20 -7.61 -11.60
CA THR A 8 9.87 -7.08 -11.35
C THR A 8 10.07 -5.58 -11.13
N PRO A 9 9.40 -4.71 -11.91
CA PRO A 9 9.59 -3.27 -11.78
C PRO A 9 9.31 -2.87 -10.34
N ILE A 10 10.27 -2.20 -9.71
CA ILE A 10 10.18 -1.65 -8.37
C ILE A 10 8.98 -0.68 -8.37
N PRO A 11 7.96 -0.85 -7.50
CA PRO A 11 6.89 0.13 -7.41
C PRO A 11 7.43 1.46 -6.88
N SER A 12 7.14 2.56 -7.55
CA SER A 12 7.42 3.92 -7.04
C SER A 12 6.61 4.18 -5.77
N ILE A 13 5.37 3.68 -5.69
CA ILE A 13 4.48 3.89 -4.53
C ILE A 13 3.87 2.57 -4.08
N LEU A 14 3.92 2.31 -2.77
CA LEU A 14 3.21 1.22 -2.12
C LEU A 14 2.07 1.78 -1.26
N PHE A 15 0.82 1.49 -1.64
CA PHE A 15 -0.34 1.70 -0.76
C PHE A 15 -0.51 0.49 0.16
N VAL A 16 -0.61 0.72 1.45
CA VAL A 16 -0.75 -0.32 2.46
C VAL A 16 -2.00 -0.07 3.28
N ALA A 17 -2.77 -1.12 3.54
CA ALA A 17 -3.91 -1.06 4.45
C ALA A 17 -3.96 -2.29 5.35
N ALA A 18 -4.72 -2.21 6.44
CA ALA A 18 -4.92 -3.34 7.33
C ALA A 18 -5.79 -4.42 6.68
N VAL A 19 -6.81 -4.01 5.92
CA VAL A 19 -7.79 -4.90 5.30
C VAL A 19 -8.04 -4.53 3.84
N GLU A 20 -8.34 -5.53 3.01
CA GLU A 20 -8.43 -5.35 1.56
C GLU A 20 -9.48 -4.32 1.13
N PHE A 21 -10.61 -4.23 1.84
CA PHE A 21 -11.69 -3.34 1.43
C PHE A 21 -11.29 -1.86 1.46
N GLU A 22 -10.33 -1.47 2.31
CA GLU A 22 -9.79 -0.11 2.40
C GLU A 22 -9.04 0.28 1.12
N LEU A 23 -8.51 -0.70 0.38
CA LEU A 23 -7.78 -0.49 -0.87
C LEU A 23 -8.65 -0.53 -2.11
N ARG A 24 -9.90 -1.03 -2.02
CA ARG A 24 -10.81 -1.16 -3.18
C ARG A 24 -11.02 0.14 -3.95
N PRO A 25 -11.19 1.32 -3.31
CA PRO A 25 -11.32 2.58 -4.05
C PRO A 25 -10.09 2.86 -4.92
N PHE A 26 -8.90 2.61 -4.39
CA PHE A 26 -7.62 2.79 -5.09
C PHE A 26 -7.46 1.78 -6.22
N ALA A 27 -7.74 0.50 -5.95
CA ALA A 27 -7.71 -0.55 -6.96
C ALA A 27 -8.63 -0.23 -8.14
N ARG A 28 -9.86 0.23 -7.86
CA ARG A 28 -10.82 0.63 -8.89
C ARG A 28 -10.34 1.83 -9.69
N TYR A 29 -9.82 2.86 -9.03
CA TYR A 29 -9.32 4.08 -9.68
C TYR A 29 -8.10 3.76 -10.57
N LEU A 30 -7.18 2.94 -10.06
CA LEU A 30 -5.94 2.55 -10.74
C LEU A 30 -6.13 1.37 -11.71
N ARG A 31 -7.33 0.80 -11.81
CA ARG A 31 -7.66 -0.38 -12.61
C ARG A 31 -6.76 -1.59 -12.30
N ILE A 32 -6.47 -1.80 -11.02
CA ILE A 32 -5.71 -2.96 -10.51
C ILE A 32 -6.69 -4.08 -10.17
N ASP A 33 -6.42 -5.28 -10.67
CA ASP A 33 -7.11 -6.48 -10.23
C ASP A 33 -6.50 -6.99 -8.92
N THR A 34 -7.28 -6.97 -7.84
CA THR A 34 -6.88 -7.46 -6.51
C THR A 34 -7.36 -8.89 -6.24
N SER A 35 -8.08 -9.53 -7.17
CA SER A 35 -8.75 -10.81 -6.94
C SER A 35 -7.83 -12.01 -6.71
N THR A 36 -6.53 -11.88 -7.04
CA THR A 36 -5.61 -13.01 -7.11
C THR A 36 -4.41 -12.95 -6.16
N ASN A 37 -4.09 -11.80 -5.55
CA ASN A 37 -2.85 -11.64 -4.78
C ASN A 37 -2.99 -10.69 -3.58
N ARG A 38 -2.26 -11.00 -2.50
CA ARG A 38 -2.09 -10.08 -1.34
C ARG A 38 -1.38 -8.78 -1.70
N VAL A 39 -0.52 -8.83 -2.73
CA VAL A 39 0.11 -7.66 -3.34
C VAL A 39 -0.31 -7.59 -4.80
N ALA A 40 -0.98 -6.51 -5.18
CA ALA A 40 -1.43 -6.29 -6.55
C ALA A 40 -0.66 -5.10 -7.16
N HIS A 41 -0.31 -5.21 -8.44
CA HIS A 41 0.52 -4.22 -9.13
C HIS A 41 -0.25 -3.53 -10.26
N ALA A 42 -0.04 -2.21 -10.41
CA ALA A 42 -0.29 -1.50 -11.67
C ALA A 42 0.99 -0.81 -12.14
N ARG A 43 1.03 -0.57 -13.45
CA ARG A 43 1.93 0.40 -14.05
C ARG A 43 1.06 1.50 -14.66
N GLY A 44 1.19 2.72 -14.14
CA GLY A 44 0.59 3.91 -14.72
C GLY A 44 1.64 4.76 -15.44
N ASP A 45 1.18 5.83 -16.08
CA ASP A 45 2.05 6.78 -16.80
C ASP A 45 3.06 7.46 -15.87
N ASN A 46 2.72 7.59 -14.58
CA ASN A 46 3.53 8.26 -13.55
C ASN A 46 4.33 7.29 -12.66
N GLY A 47 4.45 6.02 -13.04
CA GLY A 47 5.23 5.01 -12.31
C GLY A 47 4.47 3.73 -11.97
N SER A 48 5.12 2.83 -11.24
CA SER A 48 4.55 1.56 -10.78
C SER A 48 3.95 1.71 -9.39
N VAL A 49 2.73 1.21 -9.21
CA VAL A 49 2.01 1.23 -7.94
C VAL A 49 1.81 -0.20 -7.46
N ALA A 50 1.98 -0.44 -6.17
CA ALA A 50 1.60 -1.67 -5.51
C ALA A 50 0.53 -1.40 -4.43
N LEU A 51 -0.41 -2.33 -4.28
CA LEU A 51 -1.40 -2.35 -3.20
C LEU A 51 -1.12 -3.54 -2.30
N LEU A 52 -1.08 -3.34 -0.98
CA LEU A 52 -0.85 -4.39 0.02
C LEU A 52 -1.90 -4.36 1.12
N ALA A 53 -2.69 -5.41 1.25
CA ALA A 53 -3.46 -5.68 2.46
C ALA A 53 -2.55 -6.41 3.47
N ALA A 54 -1.95 -5.68 4.41
CA ALA A 54 -0.94 -6.19 5.32
C ALA A 54 -1.53 -7.09 6.42
N GLY A 55 -2.78 -6.85 6.83
CA GLY A 55 -3.37 -7.47 8.02
C GLY A 55 -3.27 -6.57 9.26
N MET A 56 -3.82 -7.05 10.37
CA MET A 56 -3.89 -6.31 11.64
C MET A 56 -2.88 -6.82 12.68
N GLY A 57 -2.44 -5.92 13.54
CA GLY A 57 -1.53 -6.22 14.66
C GLY A 57 -0.17 -6.76 14.22
N ARG A 58 0.51 -7.52 15.09
CA ARG A 58 1.88 -8.01 14.86
C ARG A 58 2.06 -8.82 13.58
N GLY A 59 1.02 -9.55 13.15
CA GLY A 59 1.04 -10.28 11.88
C GLY A 59 1.05 -9.35 10.67
N GLY A 60 0.35 -8.23 10.78
CA GLY A 60 0.39 -7.13 9.80
C GLY A 60 1.77 -6.48 9.72
N ASP A 61 2.37 -6.18 10.86
CA ASP A 61 3.71 -5.55 10.93
C ASP A 61 4.76 -6.38 10.20
N LYS A 62 4.75 -7.70 10.38
CA LYS A 62 5.66 -8.60 9.67
C LYS A 62 5.41 -8.56 8.16
N THR A 63 4.15 -8.67 7.74
CA THR A 63 3.79 -8.65 6.31
C THR A 63 4.21 -7.34 5.65
N PHE A 64 4.02 -6.21 6.34
CA PHE A 64 4.45 -4.90 5.88
C PHE A 64 5.98 -4.78 5.79
N SER A 65 6.70 -5.24 6.82
CA SER A 65 8.16 -5.26 6.83
C SER A 65 8.73 -6.08 5.67
N ASP A 66 8.21 -7.30 5.48
CA ASP A 66 8.60 -8.18 4.38
C ASP A 66 8.32 -7.50 3.02
N ALA A 67 7.20 -6.80 2.88
CA ALA A 67 6.86 -6.08 1.65
C ALA A 67 7.80 -4.91 1.38
N ILE A 68 8.16 -4.09 2.38
CA ILE A 68 9.13 -3.00 2.20
C ILE A 68 10.49 -3.57 1.78
N HIS A 69 10.97 -4.61 2.46
CA HIS A 69 12.27 -5.21 2.16
C HIS A 69 12.34 -5.78 0.74
N ASN A 70 11.26 -6.42 0.27
CA ASN A 70 11.22 -7.06 -1.03
C ASN A 70 10.91 -6.09 -2.18
N LEU A 71 10.01 -5.14 -1.97
CA LEU A 71 9.53 -4.24 -3.01
C LEU A 71 10.37 -2.96 -3.10
N GLN A 72 11.00 -2.54 -2.01
CA GLN A 72 11.81 -1.32 -1.92
C GLN A 72 11.13 -0.08 -2.56
N PRO A 73 9.89 0.25 -2.17
CA PRO A 73 9.18 1.37 -2.78
C PRO A 73 9.83 2.71 -2.44
N GLU A 74 9.73 3.69 -3.34
CA GLU A 74 10.24 5.05 -3.10
C GLU A 74 9.37 5.78 -2.06
N ALA A 75 8.06 5.51 -2.06
CA ALA A 75 7.12 6.04 -1.08
C ALA A 75 6.14 4.96 -0.59
N VAL A 76 5.72 5.10 0.67
CA VAL A 76 4.68 4.28 1.28
C VAL A 76 3.52 5.18 1.70
N VAL A 77 2.30 4.82 1.30
CA VAL A 77 1.07 5.48 1.72
C VAL A 77 0.27 4.49 2.56
N ASN A 78 0.20 4.72 3.87
CA ASN A 78 -0.68 3.93 4.74
C ASN A 78 -2.11 4.50 4.65
N VAL A 79 -3.05 3.63 4.31
CA VAL A 79 -4.47 3.96 4.18
C VAL A 79 -5.26 3.06 5.11
N GLY A 80 -6.08 3.67 5.97
CA GLY A 80 -6.92 2.91 6.86
C GLY A 80 -7.96 3.76 7.55
N ILE A 81 -8.92 3.10 8.18
CA ILE A 81 -9.91 3.71 9.04
C ILE A 81 -9.38 3.74 10.47
N ALA A 82 -9.46 4.90 11.11
CA ALA A 82 -9.04 5.08 12.50
C ALA A 82 -10.19 5.64 13.35
N GLY A 83 -10.18 5.27 14.64
CA GLY A 83 -11.02 5.91 15.65
C GLY A 83 -10.37 7.19 16.15
N ALA A 84 -11.10 8.31 16.11
CA ALA A 84 -10.62 9.57 16.65
C ALA A 84 -10.54 9.50 18.19
N LEU A 85 -9.44 10.03 18.75
CA LEU A 85 -9.25 10.16 20.20
C LEU A 85 -9.85 11.46 20.77
N ASP A 86 -10.24 12.38 19.89
CA ASP A 86 -10.80 13.68 20.24
C ASP A 86 -12.11 13.95 19.49
N LYS A 87 -12.86 14.96 19.97
CA LYS A 87 -14.16 15.35 19.41
C LYS A 87 -14.08 16.27 18.19
N LYS A 88 -12.90 16.79 17.85
CA LYS A 88 -12.71 17.69 16.70
C LYS A 88 -12.76 16.92 15.39
N HIS A 89 -12.59 15.60 15.44
CA HIS A 89 -12.53 14.74 14.27
C HIS A 89 -13.76 13.82 14.25
N PRO A 90 -14.92 14.30 13.78
CA PRO A 90 -16.14 13.50 13.71
C PRO A 90 -15.99 12.33 12.73
N ALA A 91 -16.83 11.31 12.90
CA ALA A 91 -16.88 10.16 12.00
C ALA A 91 -17.08 10.61 10.54
N GLY A 92 -16.32 9.99 9.63
CA GLY A 92 -16.31 10.34 8.20
C GLY A 92 -15.29 11.42 7.81
N SER A 93 -14.60 12.04 8.77
CA SER A 93 -13.50 12.95 8.47
C SER A 93 -12.32 12.23 7.83
N THR A 94 -11.63 12.89 6.89
CA THR A 94 -10.40 12.38 6.27
C THR A 94 -9.19 13.17 6.77
N TRP A 95 -8.11 12.45 7.07
CA TRP A 95 -6.87 13.00 7.61
C TRP A 95 -5.70 12.46 6.82
N ALA A 96 -4.75 13.34 6.51
CA ALA A 96 -3.49 12.96 5.89
C ALA A 96 -2.35 13.45 6.78
N VAL A 97 -1.47 12.54 7.18
CA VAL A 97 -0.25 12.84 7.92
C VAL A 97 0.91 12.48 7.01
N GLN A 98 1.85 13.41 6.86
CA GLN A 98 3.05 13.21 6.07
C GLN A 98 4.26 13.15 7.00
N GLU A 99 5.02 12.07 6.89
CA GLU A 99 6.30 11.90 7.58
C GLU A 99 7.37 11.59 6.53
N TRP A 100 8.52 12.23 6.67
CA TRP A 100 9.70 11.98 5.85
C TRP A 100 10.73 11.22 6.67
N ARG A 101 11.41 10.25 6.07
CA ARG A 101 12.59 9.65 6.68
C ARG A 101 13.81 10.45 6.20
N ASP A 102 14.55 11.02 7.15
CA ASP A 102 15.85 11.66 6.91
C ASP A 102 16.94 10.65 6.52
#